data_AF-A0A396M3M4-F1
#
_entry.id   AF-A0A396M3M4-F1
#
_cell.length_a   1.000
_cell.length_b   1.000
_cell.length_c   1.000
_cell.angle_alpha   90.00
_cell.angle_beta   90.00
_cell.angle_gamma   90.00
#
_symmetry.space_group_name_H-M   'P 1'
#
loop_
_entity.id
_entity.type
_entity.pdbx_description
1 polymer ?
#
loop_
_entity_poly.entity_id
_entity_poly.type
_entity_poly.pdbx_seq_one_letter_code
_entity_poly.pdbx_strand_id
1 'polypeptide(L)'
;MDFLRKLARKINGNPISRNLVLAACAIIVFMCVVNLLLNLFTRHGQVRDVPDFSGMTVEEAVKAGKGASLKIEVNDSLYVPAYPGGVILEQNPSAGARVKSGRHIFVTINSFHQKMVTVPYVTGFSLRQAKNNLEMAGLEIKELIYKSDIATNYVLEERCAGKVVQPGSKLQTEMGSGVTLVVGMGEGGNVQQIPQLVGFTAREAKSRLWEAGFNVGKITRDEGITALNEVDARVHAQSPATGSRRTLGTKVNFSLTLDDKKLDAGRKQSDRDARKAVRELADSLAATESEVEE
;
A
#
# COMPACT_ATOMS: atom_id res chain seq x y z
N MET A 1 -55.66 43.81 37.05
CA MET A 1 -56.49 42.60 36.83
C MET A 1 -57.87 42.87 36.21
N ASP A 2 -58.38 44.11 36.20
CA ASP A 2 -59.70 44.43 35.61
C ASP A 2 -59.78 44.33 34.09
N PHE A 3 -58.67 44.51 33.39
CA PHE A 3 -58.62 44.40 31.93
C PHE A 3 -58.90 42.96 31.46
N LEU A 4 -58.31 41.97 32.14
CA LEU A 4 -58.53 40.54 31.89
C LEU A 4 -59.97 40.12 32.18
N ARG A 5 -60.59 40.65 33.25
CA ARG A 5 -62.00 40.37 33.60
C ARG A 5 -62.99 41.00 32.61
N LYS A 6 -62.72 42.20 32.09
CA LYS A 6 -63.52 42.83 31.02
C LYS A 6 -63.37 42.08 29.69
N LEU A 7 -62.17 41.64 29.36
CA LEU A 7 -61.88 40.85 28.15
C LEU A 7 -62.60 39.49 28.21
N ALA A 8 -62.55 38.80 29.34
CA ALA A 8 -63.25 37.52 29.56
C ALA A 8 -64.78 37.66 29.44
N ARG A 9 -65.37 38.75 29.96
CA ARG A 9 -66.81 39.04 29.81
C ARG A 9 -67.21 39.29 28.34
N LYS A 10 -66.36 40.00 27.58
CA LYS A 10 -66.62 40.30 26.15
C LYS A 10 -66.46 39.07 25.26
N ILE A 11 -65.51 38.18 25.58
CA ILE A 11 -65.30 36.90 24.88
C ILE A 11 -66.48 35.94 25.13
N ASN A 12 -67.07 35.95 26.33
CA ASN A 12 -68.16 35.05 26.71
C ASN A 12 -69.56 35.56 26.31
N GLY A 13 -69.68 36.81 25.87
CA GLY A 13 -70.95 37.42 25.42
C GLY A 13 -71.32 37.10 23.97
N ASN A 14 -70.36 36.73 23.12
CA ASN A 14 -70.59 36.34 21.73
C ASN A 14 -70.14 34.88 21.50
N PRO A 15 -71.01 34.01 20.94
CA PRO A 15 -70.68 32.60 20.74
C PRO A 15 -69.47 32.39 19.80
N ILE A 16 -69.28 33.29 18.85
CA ILE A 16 -68.18 33.26 17.87
C ILE A 16 -66.82 33.52 18.55
N SER A 17 -66.69 34.55 19.39
CA SER A 17 -65.43 34.87 20.07
C SER A 17 -65.01 33.80 21.08
N ARG A 18 -65.99 33.17 21.74
CA ARG A 18 -65.74 32.05 22.67
C ARG A 18 -65.17 30.83 21.94
N ASN A 19 -65.78 30.45 20.82
CA ASN A 19 -65.31 29.31 20.02
C ASN A 19 -63.93 29.59 19.40
N LEU A 20 -63.65 30.83 19.01
CA LEU A 20 -62.36 31.23 18.42
C LEU A 20 -61.23 31.21 19.46
N VAL A 21 -61.49 31.65 20.70
CA VAL A 21 -60.54 31.54 21.82
C VAL A 21 -60.32 30.07 22.23
N LEU A 22 -61.37 29.26 22.27
CA LEU A 22 -61.25 27.82 22.53
C LEU A 22 -60.43 27.11 21.47
N ALA A 23 -60.65 27.43 20.18
CA ALA A 23 -59.85 26.90 19.07
C ALA A 23 -58.38 27.32 19.18
N ALA A 24 -58.10 28.59 19.50
CA ALA A 24 -56.73 29.07 19.71
C ALA A 24 -56.03 28.36 20.88
N CYS A 25 -56.71 28.18 22.02
CA CYS A 25 -56.19 27.42 23.15
C CYS A 25 -55.94 25.96 22.78
N ALA A 26 -56.86 25.31 22.03
CA ALA A 26 -56.69 23.94 21.57
C ALA A 26 -55.47 23.79 20.65
N ILE A 27 -55.24 24.75 19.75
CA ILE A 27 -54.06 24.78 18.87
C ILE A 27 -52.77 24.93 19.69
N ILE A 28 -52.74 25.84 20.68
CA ILE A 28 -51.57 26.04 21.54
C ILE A 28 -51.27 24.78 22.36
N VAL A 29 -52.30 24.15 22.94
CA VAL A 29 -52.14 22.89 23.68
C VAL A 29 -51.65 21.79 22.77
N PHE A 30 -52.21 21.65 21.57
CA PHE A 30 -51.76 20.68 20.57
C PHE A 30 -50.30 20.92 20.17
N MET A 31 -49.90 22.17 19.95
CA MET A 31 -48.52 22.53 19.62
C MET A 31 -47.56 22.21 20.77
N CYS A 32 -47.95 22.49 22.02
CA CYS A 32 -47.19 22.10 23.22
C CYS A 32 -47.08 20.59 23.37
N VAL A 33 -48.16 19.84 23.16
CA VAL A 33 -48.18 18.37 23.26
C VAL A 33 -47.32 17.75 22.15
N VAL A 34 -47.43 18.22 20.91
CA VAL A 34 -46.59 17.77 19.79
C VAL A 34 -45.12 18.08 20.06
N ASN A 35 -44.79 19.29 20.53
CA ASN A 35 -43.42 19.64 20.88
C ASN A 35 -42.89 18.79 22.05
N LEU A 36 -43.69 18.56 23.09
CA LEU A 36 -43.32 17.70 24.22
C LEU A 36 -43.12 16.24 23.78
N LEU A 37 -44.02 15.70 22.94
CA LEU A 37 -43.90 14.36 22.36
C LEU A 37 -42.65 14.27 21.48
N LEU A 38 -42.43 15.23 20.59
CA LEU A 38 -41.22 15.28 19.78
C LEU A 38 -39.96 15.37 20.65
N ASN A 39 -39.96 16.14 21.73
CA ASN A 39 -38.81 16.25 22.63
C ASN A 39 -38.53 14.93 23.38
N LEU A 40 -39.58 14.24 23.82
CA LEU A 40 -39.50 12.92 24.47
C LEU A 40 -39.06 11.82 23.48
N PHE A 41 -39.57 11.83 22.26
CA PHE A 41 -39.25 10.83 21.23
C PHE A 41 -37.89 11.07 20.57
N THR A 42 -37.50 12.32 20.34
CA THR A 42 -36.26 12.65 19.62
C THR A 42 -35.04 12.76 20.53
N ARG A 43 -35.19 12.78 21.87
CA ARG A 43 -34.09 12.90 22.86
C ARG A 43 -32.95 13.77 22.32
N HIS A 44 -33.24 15.05 22.11
CA HIS A 44 -32.24 16.01 21.65
C HIS A 44 -31.03 16.00 22.61
N GLY A 45 -29.82 15.80 22.06
CA GLY A 45 -28.63 16.40 22.66
C GLY A 45 -27.75 15.55 23.59
N GLN A 46 -27.93 14.23 23.71
CA GLN A 46 -26.84 13.39 24.26
C GLN A 46 -25.79 13.15 23.18
N VAL A 47 -25.04 14.22 22.91
CA VAL A 47 -23.76 14.14 22.21
C VAL A 47 -22.71 13.63 23.18
N ARG A 48 -21.85 12.74 22.70
CA ARG A 48 -20.69 12.23 23.41
C ARG A 48 -19.45 12.43 22.58
N ASP A 49 -18.36 12.67 23.27
CA ASP A 49 -17.05 12.72 22.64
C ASP A 49 -16.65 11.29 22.27
N VAL A 50 -16.15 11.14 21.05
CA VAL A 50 -15.63 9.88 20.55
C VAL A 50 -14.28 9.61 21.23
N PRO A 51 -14.11 8.48 21.94
CA PRO A 51 -12.81 8.08 22.47
C PRO A 51 -11.79 7.87 21.35
N ASP A 52 -10.51 7.94 21.70
CA ASP A 52 -9.45 7.47 20.82
C ASP A 52 -9.35 5.95 20.91
N PHE A 53 -9.55 5.28 19.79
CA PHE A 53 -9.44 3.83 19.62
C PHE A 53 -8.16 3.45 18.87
N SER A 54 -7.35 4.41 18.41
CA SER A 54 -6.10 4.12 17.71
C SER A 54 -5.15 3.28 18.58
N GLY A 55 -4.57 2.25 17.98
CA GLY A 55 -3.68 1.29 18.65
C GLY A 55 -4.37 0.22 19.50
N MET A 56 -5.68 0.33 19.78
CA MET A 56 -6.44 -0.71 20.48
C MET A 56 -6.74 -1.89 19.56
N THR A 57 -6.95 -3.09 20.13
CA THR A 57 -7.53 -4.19 19.35
C THR A 57 -9.02 -3.94 19.09
N VAL A 58 -9.58 -4.61 18.09
CA VAL A 58 -11.02 -4.52 17.80
C VAL A 58 -11.85 -4.93 19.01
N GLU A 59 -11.45 -5.96 19.78
CA GLU A 59 -12.17 -6.38 20.97
C GLU A 59 -12.14 -5.33 22.08
N GLU A 60 -10.98 -4.69 22.30
CA GLU A 60 -10.81 -3.60 23.26
C GLU A 60 -11.64 -2.38 22.88
N ALA A 61 -11.58 -1.98 21.61
CA ALA A 61 -12.36 -0.87 21.08
C ALA A 61 -13.86 -1.14 21.17
N VAL A 62 -14.32 -2.37 20.89
CA VAL A 62 -15.73 -2.74 21.06
C VAL A 62 -16.17 -2.62 22.52
N LYS A 63 -15.32 -2.99 23.49
CA LYS A 63 -15.61 -2.82 24.93
C LYS A 63 -15.65 -1.35 25.32
N ALA A 64 -14.65 -0.57 24.91
CA ALA A 64 -14.59 0.88 25.18
C ALA A 64 -15.76 1.63 24.53
N GLY A 65 -16.10 1.28 23.28
CA GLY A 65 -17.24 1.80 22.54
C GLY A 65 -18.56 1.52 23.24
N LYS A 66 -18.79 0.27 23.71
CA LYS A 66 -19.97 -0.07 24.51
C LYS A 66 -20.09 0.81 25.77
N GLY A 67 -18.98 1.06 26.47
CA GLY A 67 -18.93 1.98 27.62
C GLY A 67 -19.36 3.41 27.27
N ALA A 68 -18.98 3.90 26.09
CA ALA A 68 -19.40 5.21 25.57
C ALA A 68 -20.78 5.20 24.88
N SER A 69 -21.47 4.05 24.81
CA SER A 69 -22.67 3.81 23.97
C SER A 69 -22.44 4.13 22.49
N LEU A 70 -21.26 3.82 21.99
CA LEU A 70 -20.88 3.84 20.58
C LEU A 70 -20.80 2.41 20.05
N LYS A 71 -20.98 2.25 18.73
CA LYS A 71 -20.84 0.96 18.06
C LYS A 71 -19.59 1.00 17.20
N ILE A 72 -18.69 0.04 17.38
CA ILE A 72 -17.49 -0.08 16.54
C ILE A 72 -17.81 -1.00 15.37
N GLU A 73 -17.46 -0.57 14.16
CA GLU A 73 -17.65 -1.31 12.93
C GLU A 73 -16.38 -1.25 12.10
N VAL A 74 -15.84 -2.41 11.71
CA VAL A 74 -14.68 -2.46 10.84
C VAL A 74 -15.15 -2.21 9.41
N ASN A 75 -14.67 -1.13 8.79
CA ASN A 75 -15.04 -0.77 7.42
C ASN A 75 -13.95 -1.16 6.42
N ASP A 76 -12.68 -1.09 6.83
CA ASP A 76 -11.55 -1.36 5.94
C ASP A 76 -10.38 -1.99 6.72
N SER A 77 -9.42 -2.55 5.98
CA SER A 77 -8.19 -3.10 6.52
C SER A 77 -7.00 -2.72 5.64
N LEU A 78 -5.96 -2.18 6.24
CA LEU A 78 -4.67 -1.92 5.60
C LEU A 78 -3.62 -2.85 6.17
N TYR A 79 -2.53 -3.10 5.45
CA TYR A 79 -1.39 -3.82 6.02
C TYR A 79 -0.20 -2.88 6.12
N VAL A 80 0.20 -2.58 7.35
CA VAL A 80 1.36 -1.77 7.67
C VAL A 80 2.28 -2.60 8.56
N PRO A 81 3.44 -3.06 8.05
CA PRO A 81 4.35 -3.94 8.79
C PRO A 81 4.85 -3.39 10.14
N ALA A 82 4.82 -2.05 10.29
CA ALA A 82 5.24 -1.38 11.52
C ALA A 82 4.27 -1.57 12.70
N TYR A 83 3.03 -2.00 12.44
CA TYR A 83 2.01 -2.18 13.46
C TYR A 83 1.61 -3.66 13.61
N PRO A 84 1.15 -4.11 14.79
CA PRO A 84 0.63 -5.46 14.99
C PRO A 84 -0.66 -5.70 14.19
N GLY A 85 -0.95 -6.95 13.83
CA GLY A 85 -2.24 -7.30 13.23
C GLY A 85 -3.39 -7.13 14.23
N GLY A 86 -4.54 -6.65 13.74
CA GLY A 86 -5.77 -6.48 14.52
C GLY A 86 -5.90 -5.18 15.29
N VAL A 87 -4.89 -4.30 15.28
CA VAL A 87 -4.99 -2.97 15.89
C VAL A 87 -5.71 -1.98 14.98
N ILE A 88 -6.37 -0.99 15.56
CA ILE A 88 -7.00 0.10 14.81
C ILE A 88 -5.92 1.11 14.40
N LEU A 89 -5.84 1.38 13.10
CA LEU A 89 -4.96 2.40 12.52
C LEU A 89 -5.65 3.75 12.44
N GLU A 90 -6.91 3.73 12.01
CA GLU A 90 -7.70 4.94 11.79
C GLU A 90 -9.14 4.73 12.25
N GLN A 91 -9.77 5.81 12.69
CA GLN A 91 -11.17 5.83 13.05
C GLN A 91 -11.90 7.02 12.42
N ASN A 92 -13.18 6.83 12.13
CA ASN A 92 -14.07 7.86 11.66
C ASN A 92 -15.46 7.70 12.32
N PRO A 93 -15.96 8.70 13.06
CA PRO A 93 -15.36 10.02 13.34
C PRO A 93 -14.07 10.01 14.16
N SER A 94 -13.27 11.07 14.02
CA SER A 94 -12.00 11.23 14.74
C SER A 94 -12.21 11.30 16.26
N ALA A 95 -11.16 10.98 17.01
CA ALA A 95 -11.16 11.15 18.47
C ALA A 95 -11.55 12.60 18.85
N GLY A 96 -12.33 12.75 19.92
CA GLY A 96 -12.87 14.03 20.38
C GLY A 96 -14.04 14.59 19.56
N ALA A 97 -14.45 13.93 18.47
CA ALA A 97 -15.64 14.36 17.72
C ALA A 97 -16.90 14.19 18.58
N ARG A 98 -17.87 15.10 18.44
CA ARG A 98 -19.17 15.01 19.14
C ARG A 98 -20.18 14.27 18.29
N VAL A 99 -20.61 13.10 18.76
CA VAL A 99 -21.57 12.24 18.06
C VAL A 99 -22.77 11.91 18.92
N LYS A 100 -23.92 11.64 18.30
CA LYS A 100 -25.10 11.15 19.01
C LYS A 100 -24.83 9.74 19.58
N SER A 101 -25.44 9.44 20.73
CA SER A 101 -25.42 8.07 21.28
C SER A 101 -25.89 7.04 20.24
N GLY A 102 -25.25 5.88 20.24
CA GLY A 102 -25.51 4.79 19.30
C GLY A 102 -24.89 4.98 17.92
N ARG A 103 -24.07 6.02 17.70
CA ARG A 103 -23.37 6.24 16.45
C ARG A 103 -22.38 5.10 16.17
N HIS A 104 -22.32 4.71 14.90
CA HIS A 104 -21.32 3.81 14.37
C HIS A 104 -20.01 4.57 14.15
N ILE A 105 -18.94 4.07 14.75
CA ILE A 105 -17.56 4.50 14.54
C ILE A 105 -16.94 3.46 13.61
N PHE A 106 -16.63 3.90 12.39
CA PHE A 106 -15.96 3.08 11.41
C PHE A 106 -14.47 3.08 11.71
N VAL A 107 -13.87 1.90 11.76
CA VAL A 107 -12.44 1.75 12.02
C VAL A 107 -11.76 1.03 10.87
N THR A 108 -10.55 1.48 10.56
CA THR A 108 -9.63 0.83 9.64
C THR A 108 -8.62 0.07 10.49
N ILE A 109 -8.55 -1.24 10.31
CA ILE A 109 -7.66 -2.10 11.10
C ILE A 109 -6.38 -2.43 10.34
N ASN A 110 -5.33 -2.77 11.08
CA ASN A 110 -4.16 -3.39 10.50
C ASN A 110 -4.45 -4.88 10.27
N SER A 111 -4.33 -5.35 9.03
CA SER A 111 -4.52 -6.75 8.67
C SER A 111 -3.44 -7.63 9.31
N PHE A 112 -3.77 -8.88 9.62
CA PHE A 112 -2.81 -9.87 10.09
C PHE A 112 -1.84 -10.32 9.01
N HIS A 113 -2.30 -10.29 7.76
CA HIS A 113 -1.54 -10.76 6.60
C HIS A 113 -1.56 -9.71 5.50
N GLN A 114 -0.49 -9.68 4.70
CA GLN A 114 -0.46 -8.89 3.49
C GLN A 114 -1.53 -9.39 2.51
N LYS A 115 -2.04 -8.48 1.67
CA LYS A 115 -3.03 -8.80 0.64
C LYS A 115 -2.57 -9.99 -0.20
N MET A 116 -3.40 -11.02 -0.30
CA MET A 116 -3.14 -12.17 -1.16
C MET A 116 -3.48 -11.82 -2.61
N VAL A 117 -2.60 -12.21 -3.53
CA VAL A 117 -2.75 -12.03 -4.98
C VAL A 117 -2.57 -13.36 -5.69
N THR A 118 -3.29 -13.55 -6.78
CA THR A 118 -3.17 -14.74 -7.63
C THR A 118 -1.87 -14.69 -8.42
N VAL A 119 -1.11 -15.79 -8.39
CA VAL A 119 0.11 -15.93 -9.18
C VAL A 119 -0.28 -16.20 -10.64
N PRO A 120 0.03 -15.30 -11.58
CA PRO A 120 -0.24 -15.53 -13.00
C PRO A 120 0.68 -16.64 -13.52
N TYR A 121 0.19 -17.45 -14.45
CA TYR A 121 1.01 -18.43 -15.16
C TYR A 121 1.80 -17.73 -16.27
N VAL A 122 3.13 -17.73 -16.17
CA VAL A 122 4.04 -17.04 -17.12
C VAL A 122 5.02 -17.98 -17.84
N THR A 123 4.91 -19.29 -17.61
CA THR A 123 5.70 -20.26 -18.37
C THR A 123 5.38 -20.19 -19.87
N GLY A 124 6.41 -20.25 -20.71
CA GLY A 124 6.32 -20.08 -22.16
C GLY A 124 6.32 -18.62 -22.63
N PHE A 125 6.37 -17.65 -21.73
CA PHE A 125 6.51 -16.23 -22.09
C PHE A 125 7.98 -15.80 -22.12
N SER A 126 8.28 -14.73 -22.85
CA SER A 126 9.59 -14.07 -22.74
C SER A 126 9.80 -13.54 -21.32
N LEU A 127 11.05 -13.47 -20.86
CA LEU A 127 11.38 -12.93 -19.53
C LEU A 127 10.76 -11.55 -19.29
N ARG A 128 10.76 -10.69 -20.31
CA ARG A 128 10.16 -9.35 -20.25
C ARG A 128 8.63 -9.40 -20.05
N GLN A 129 7.93 -10.28 -20.77
CA GLN A 129 6.48 -10.46 -20.59
C GLN A 129 6.16 -11.06 -19.22
N ALA A 130 6.92 -12.07 -18.80
CA ALA A 130 6.79 -12.70 -17.50
C ALA A 130 6.95 -11.69 -16.37
N LYS A 131 8.01 -10.87 -16.42
CA LYS A 131 8.24 -9.74 -15.50
C LYS A 131 7.03 -8.81 -15.44
N ASN A 132 6.55 -8.31 -16.58
CA ASN A 132 5.43 -7.37 -16.62
C ASN A 132 4.16 -7.97 -16.01
N ASN A 133 3.85 -9.24 -16.31
CA ASN A 133 2.68 -9.91 -15.74
C ASN A 133 2.79 -10.10 -14.23
N LEU A 134 3.98 -10.45 -13.73
CA LEU A 134 4.25 -10.56 -12.29
C LEU A 134 4.12 -9.19 -11.60
N GLU A 135 4.75 -8.14 -12.15
CA GLU A 135 4.67 -6.78 -11.59
C GLU A 135 3.22 -6.25 -11.59
N MET A 136 2.44 -6.51 -12.64
CA MET A 136 1.01 -6.16 -12.70
C MET A 136 0.18 -6.90 -11.65
N ALA A 137 0.55 -8.15 -11.32
CA ALA A 137 -0.07 -8.91 -10.24
C ALA A 137 0.41 -8.47 -8.83
N GLY A 138 1.36 -7.52 -8.76
CA GLY A 138 1.97 -7.09 -7.50
C GLY A 138 2.98 -8.09 -6.95
N LEU A 139 3.59 -8.91 -7.80
CA LEU A 139 4.60 -9.90 -7.46
C LEU A 139 5.98 -9.47 -7.96
N GLU A 140 7.03 -9.98 -7.31
CA GLU A 140 8.41 -9.73 -7.70
C GLU A 140 9.05 -10.99 -8.30
N ILE A 141 10.22 -10.86 -8.93
CA ILE A 141 11.04 -12.01 -9.29
C ILE A 141 12.01 -12.29 -8.15
N LYS A 142 11.90 -13.48 -7.55
CA LYS A 142 12.81 -13.93 -6.48
C LYS A 142 14.20 -14.25 -7.02
N GLU A 143 14.24 -15.04 -8.09
CA GLU A 143 15.47 -15.57 -8.66
C GLU A 143 15.24 -16.02 -10.11
N LEU A 144 16.18 -15.67 -10.97
CA LEU A 144 16.34 -16.12 -12.34
C LEU A 144 17.37 -17.26 -12.34
N ILE A 145 16.93 -18.45 -12.71
CA ILE A 145 17.77 -19.63 -12.86
C ILE A 145 17.91 -19.88 -14.36
N TYR A 146 19.13 -19.84 -14.87
CA TYR A 146 19.35 -20.07 -16.30
C TYR A 146 19.68 -21.54 -16.57
N LYS A 147 19.10 -22.08 -17.64
CA LYS A 147 19.33 -23.44 -18.10
C LYS A 147 19.58 -23.45 -19.61
N SER A 148 20.50 -24.29 -20.07
CA SER A 148 20.73 -24.49 -21.51
C SER A 148 19.45 -24.97 -22.19
N ASP A 149 18.95 -24.21 -23.14
CA ASP A 149 17.73 -24.50 -23.90
C ASP A 149 17.69 -23.70 -25.21
N ILE A 150 17.06 -24.25 -26.24
CA ILE A 150 16.86 -23.59 -27.53
C ILE A 150 15.98 -22.34 -27.40
N ALA A 151 15.03 -22.33 -26.46
CA ALA A 151 14.11 -21.23 -26.19
C ALA A 151 14.80 -20.14 -25.36
N THR A 152 15.77 -19.45 -25.97
CA THR A 152 16.56 -18.42 -25.31
C THR A 152 15.68 -17.25 -24.87
N ASN A 153 15.84 -16.78 -23.63
CA ASN A 153 15.09 -15.68 -23.02
C ASN A 153 13.59 -15.95 -22.78
N TYR A 154 13.18 -17.22 -22.83
CA TYR A 154 11.83 -17.67 -22.46
C TYR A 154 11.83 -18.37 -21.11
N VAL A 155 10.73 -18.21 -20.36
CA VAL A 155 10.51 -18.93 -19.11
C VAL A 155 10.15 -20.38 -19.42
N LEU A 156 11.01 -21.31 -19.00
CA LEU A 156 10.81 -22.75 -19.13
C LEU A 156 9.96 -23.31 -17.99
N GLU A 157 10.09 -22.72 -16.81
CA GLU A 157 9.37 -23.14 -15.61
C GLU A 157 9.28 -21.97 -14.63
N GLU A 158 8.19 -21.88 -13.88
CA GLU A 158 8.05 -20.93 -12.80
C GLU A 158 7.72 -21.65 -11.48
N ARG A 159 8.26 -21.12 -10.38
CA ARG A 159 8.02 -21.65 -9.04
C ARG A 159 7.65 -20.54 -8.08
N CYS A 160 6.58 -20.74 -7.34
CA CYS A 160 6.17 -19.85 -6.26
C CYS A 160 6.12 -20.65 -4.95
N ALA A 161 6.74 -20.13 -3.89
CA ALA A 161 6.88 -20.83 -2.61
C ALA A 161 7.42 -22.28 -2.74
N GLY A 162 8.34 -22.51 -3.68
CA GLY A 162 8.95 -23.82 -3.94
C GLY A 162 8.10 -24.80 -4.76
N LYS A 163 6.85 -24.44 -5.07
CA LYS A 163 5.94 -25.25 -5.89
C LYS A 163 5.94 -24.78 -7.34
N VAL A 164 5.97 -25.72 -8.28
CA VAL A 164 5.81 -25.42 -9.70
C VAL A 164 4.38 -24.93 -9.95
N VAL A 165 4.24 -23.81 -10.65
CA VAL A 165 2.92 -23.28 -11.02
C VAL A 165 2.45 -23.98 -12.29
N GLN A 166 1.23 -24.53 -12.26
CA GLN A 166 0.62 -25.19 -13.41
C GLN A 166 -0.32 -24.24 -14.16
N PRO A 167 -0.58 -24.49 -15.45
CA PRO A 167 -1.62 -23.79 -16.20
C PRO A 167 -2.96 -23.83 -15.47
N GLY A 168 -3.63 -22.68 -15.33
CA GLY A 168 -4.93 -22.59 -14.65
C GLY A 168 -4.88 -22.68 -13.12
N SER A 169 -3.68 -22.70 -12.52
CA SER A 169 -3.50 -22.68 -11.07
C SER A 169 -4.18 -21.44 -10.45
N LYS A 170 -4.85 -21.66 -9.31
CA LYS A 170 -5.38 -20.60 -8.45
C LYS A 170 -4.47 -20.33 -7.24
N LEU A 171 -3.18 -20.61 -7.40
CA LEU A 171 -2.19 -20.36 -6.35
C LEU A 171 -2.22 -18.87 -6.00
N GLN A 172 -2.36 -18.59 -4.71
CA GLN A 172 -2.28 -17.24 -4.18
C GLN A 172 -1.06 -17.13 -3.26
N THR A 173 -0.45 -15.96 -3.26
CA THR A 173 0.66 -15.62 -2.40
C THR A 173 0.53 -14.17 -1.94
N GLU A 174 1.29 -13.77 -0.93
CA GLU A 174 1.26 -12.40 -0.44
C GLU A 174 1.79 -11.46 -1.52
N MET A 175 1.14 -10.31 -1.70
CA MET A 175 1.64 -9.24 -2.56
C MET A 175 3.09 -8.91 -2.17
N GLY A 176 3.95 -8.64 -3.15
CA GLY A 176 5.39 -8.47 -2.96
C GLY A 176 6.19 -9.77 -2.83
N SER A 177 5.53 -10.94 -2.80
CA SER A 177 6.24 -12.22 -2.83
C SER A 177 6.97 -12.42 -4.14
N GLY A 178 8.11 -13.10 -4.07
CA GLY A 178 8.95 -13.38 -5.22
C GLY A 178 8.66 -14.74 -5.89
N VAL A 179 8.59 -14.75 -7.22
CA VAL A 179 8.50 -15.94 -8.07
C VAL A 179 9.88 -16.29 -8.64
N THR A 180 10.28 -17.55 -8.56
CA THR A 180 11.51 -18.04 -9.18
C THR A 180 11.21 -18.47 -10.61
N LEU A 181 11.98 -17.97 -11.58
CA LEU A 181 11.82 -18.28 -13.00
C LEU A 181 13.03 -19.06 -13.49
N VAL A 182 12.79 -20.20 -14.14
CA VAL A 182 13.80 -20.91 -14.91
C VAL A 182 13.73 -20.38 -16.33
N VAL A 183 14.82 -19.81 -16.84
CA VAL A 183 14.90 -19.13 -18.14
C VAL A 183 15.85 -19.89 -19.06
N GLY A 184 15.41 -20.10 -20.30
CA GLY A 184 16.22 -20.72 -21.34
C GLY A 184 17.37 -19.82 -21.78
N MET A 185 18.51 -20.44 -22.02
CA MET A 185 19.76 -19.77 -22.36
C MET A 185 20.44 -20.54 -23.50
N GLY A 186 20.82 -19.85 -24.57
CA GLY A 186 21.51 -20.46 -25.71
C GLY A 186 22.95 -20.88 -25.38
N GLU A 187 23.51 -21.80 -26.17
CA GLU A 187 24.90 -22.23 -26.07
C GLU A 187 25.83 -21.13 -26.59
N GLY A 188 26.67 -20.57 -25.72
CA GLY A 188 27.62 -19.50 -26.05
C GLY A 188 27.62 -18.36 -25.04
N GLY A 189 28.44 -18.49 -23.99
CA GLY A 189 28.88 -17.41 -23.10
C GLY A 189 27.91 -16.25 -22.90
N ASN A 190 26.85 -16.47 -22.12
CA ASN A 190 25.81 -15.46 -21.88
C ASN A 190 26.27 -14.43 -20.84
N VAL A 191 27.22 -13.61 -21.26
CA VAL A 191 27.82 -12.54 -20.47
C VAL A 191 27.18 -11.22 -20.89
N GLN A 192 26.56 -10.55 -19.93
CA GLN A 192 25.92 -9.25 -20.11
C GLN A 192 26.64 -8.19 -19.28
N GLN A 193 26.53 -6.92 -19.68
CA GLN A 193 27.02 -5.80 -18.87
C GLN A 193 26.03 -5.47 -17.76
N ILE A 194 26.54 -5.28 -16.53
CA ILE A 194 25.71 -4.87 -15.40
C ILE A 194 25.20 -3.44 -15.62
N PRO A 195 23.88 -3.20 -15.53
CA PRO A 195 23.32 -1.86 -15.69
C PRO A 195 23.74 -0.94 -14.55
N GLN A 196 23.68 0.36 -14.80
CA GLN A 196 23.78 1.37 -13.75
C GLN A 196 22.52 1.37 -12.89
N LEU A 197 22.69 1.17 -11.59
CA LEU A 197 21.65 1.21 -10.57
C LEU A 197 21.74 2.47 -9.72
N VAL A 198 22.92 3.07 -9.61
CA VAL A 198 23.14 4.28 -8.81
C VAL A 198 22.22 5.42 -9.27
N GLY A 199 21.55 6.07 -8.32
CA GLY A 199 20.56 7.12 -8.58
C GLY A 199 19.11 6.63 -8.70
N PHE A 200 18.89 5.33 -8.88
CA PHE A 200 17.55 4.76 -9.00
C PHE A 200 16.99 4.31 -7.65
N THR A 201 15.66 4.22 -7.56
CA THR A 201 14.95 3.62 -6.41
C THR A 201 15.22 2.13 -6.33
N ALA A 202 14.96 1.51 -5.18
CA ALA A 202 15.06 0.05 -5.04
C ALA A 202 14.21 -0.69 -6.09
N ARG A 203 12.98 -0.22 -6.32
CA ARG A 203 12.06 -0.80 -7.32
C ARG A 203 12.63 -0.72 -8.73
N GLU A 204 13.08 0.45 -9.15
CA GLU A 204 13.68 0.65 -10.47
C GLU A 204 14.97 -0.16 -10.64
N ALA A 205 15.81 -0.24 -9.60
CA ALA A 205 17.04 -1.01 -9.61
C ALA A 205 16.76 -2.52 -9.80
N LYS A 206 15.79 -3.09 -9.05
CA LYS A 206 15.34 -4.48 -9.26
C LYS A 206 14.84 -4.70 -10.69
N SER A 207 13.99 -3.79 -11.17
CA SER A 207 13.39 -3.84 -12.50
C SER A 207 14.43 -3.83 -13.62
N ARG A 208 15.49 -3.01 -13.48
CA ARG A 208 16.65 -2.94 -14.39
C ARG A 208 17.50 -4.20 -14.35
N LEU A 209 17.71 -4.77 -13.16
CA LEU A 209 18.48 -6.02 -13.02
C LEU A 209 17.77 -7.17 -13.73
N TRP A 210 16.47 -7.34 -13.52
CA TRP A 210 15.71 -8.41 -14.17
C TRP A 210 15.65 -8.25 -15.69
N GLU A 211 15.53 -7.02 -16.21
CA GLU A 211 15.60 -6.74 -17.64
C GLU A 211 16.96 -7.09 -18.26
N ALA A 212 18.04 -6.85 -17.52
CA ALA A 212 19.39 -7.24 -17.91
C ALA A 212 19.71 -8.71 -17.61
N GLY A 213 18.76 -9.49 -17.08
CA GLY A 213 18.91 -10.90 -16.77
C GLY A 213 19.79 -11.21 -15.55
N PHE A 214 19.89 -10.26 -14.62
CA PHE A 214 20.61 -10.41 -13.36
C PHE A 214 19.67 -10.62 -12.17
N ASN A 215 20.21 -11.25 -11.14
CA ASN A 215 19.52 -11.45 -9.88
C ASN A 215 19.78 -10.31 -8.91
N VAL A 216 18.78 -10.01 -8.09
CA VAL A 216 18.93 -9.08 -6.96
C VAL A 216 19.67 -9.82 -5.85
N GLY A 217 20.79 -9.25 -5.42
CA GLY A 217 21.58 -9.73 -4.29
C GLY A 217 21.13 -9.13 -2.96
N LYS A 218 22.10 -8.91 -2.07
CA LYS A 218 21.89 -8.24 -0.79
C LYS A 218 21.58 -6.75 -1.00
N ILE A 219 20.48 -6.30 -0.40
CA ILE A 219 20.11 -4.88 -0.31
C ILE A 219 20.51 -4.37 1.07
N THR A 220 21.50 -3.49 1.13
CA THR A 220 21.93 -2.83 2.38
C THR A 220 21.24 -1.48 2.50
N ARG A 221 20.79 -1.14 3.71
CA ARG A 221 20.14 0.15 4.00
C ARG A 221 21.04 0.96 4.91
N ASP A 222 21.25 2.22 4.56
CA ASP A 222 21.90 3.19 5.44
C ASP A 222 21.05 3.50 6.68
N GLU A 223 21.70 4.06 7.69
CA GLU A 223 21.06 4.54 8.92
C GLU A 223 19.95 5.55 8.61
N GLY A 224 18.85 5.48 9.38
CA GLY A 224 17.68 6.35 9.21
C GLY A 224 16.68 5.88 8.14
N ILE A 225 17.00 4.82 7.39
CA ILE A 225 16.02 4.18 6.50
C ILE A 225 15.11 3.27 7.33
N THR A 226 13.82 3.52 7.21
CA THR A 226 12.71 2.79 7.81
C THR A 226 11.77 2.31 6.69
N ALA A 227 10.85 1.40 7.01
CA ALA A 227 9.85 0.94 6.05
C ALA A 227 8.96 2.08 5.50
N LEU A 228 8.89 3.22 6.20
CA LEU A 228 8.07 4.37 5.81
C LEU A 228 8.75 5.31 4.81
N ASN A 229 10.09 5.42 4.83
CA ASN A 229 10.85 6.34 3.98
C ASN A 229 11.78 5.64 2.97
N GLU A 230 11.80 4.30 2.94
CA GLU A 230 12.58 3.53 1.96
C GLU A 230 12.20 3.84 0.50
N VAL A 231 10.95 4.27 0.26
CA VAL A 231 10.46 4.67 -1.07
C VAL A 231 11.23 5.86 -1.66
N ASP A 232 11.75 6.72 -0.78
CA ASP A 232 12.54 7.90 -1.14
C ASP A 232 14.03 7.60 -1.21
N ALA A 233 14.48 6.45 -0.68
CA ALA A 233 15.87 6.06 -0.73
C ALA A 233 16.30 5.73 -2.17
N ARG A 234 17.54 6.08 -2.49
CA ARG A 234 18.15 5.81 -3.79
C ARG A 234 19.40 4.98 -3.63
N VAL A 235 19.74 4.21 -4.67
CA VAL A 235 20.97 3.43 -4.69
C VAL A 235 22.17 4.38 -4.77
N HIS A 236 23.11 4.25 -3.86
CA HIS A 236 24.38 5.00 -3.90
C HIS A 236 25.59 4.13 -4.24
N ALA A 237 25.50 2.82 -4.01
CA ALA A 237 26.56 1.87 -4.30
C ALA A 237 25.98 0.56 -4.83
N GLN A 238 26.68 -0.05 -5.78
CA GLN A 238 26.36 -1.37 -6.33
C GLN A 238 27.61 -2.23 -6.42
N SER A 239 27.43 -3.55 -6.32
CA SER A 239 28.49 -4.53 -6.56
C SER A 239 27.90 -5.79 -7.16
N PRO A 240 28.39 -6.27 -8.32
CA PRO A 240 29.54 -5.75 -9.05
C PRO A 240 29.30 -4.39 -9.74
N ALA A 241 30.40 -3.74 -10.15
CA ALA A 241 30.38 -2.37 -10.68
C ALA A 241 29.61 -2.27 -12.01
N THR A 242 29.06 -1.08 -12.27
CA THR A 242 28.36 -0.81 -13.54
C THR A 242 29.26 -1.05 -14.76
N GLY A 243 28.67 -1.55 -15.85
CA GLY A 243 29.39 -1.87 -17.08
C GLY A 243 30.22 -3.16 -17.02
N SER A 244 30.50 -3.70 -15.84
CA SER A 244 31.26 -4.95 -15.71
C SER A 244 30.51 -6.11 -16.36
N ARG A 245 31.25 -6.98 -17.05
CA ARG A 245 30.73 -8.13 -17.78
C ARG A 245 30.55 -9.32 -16.83
N ARG A 246 29.33 -9.81 -16.66
CA ARG A 246 29.01 -10.97 -15.80
C ARG A 246 28.03 -11.91 -16.49
N THR A 247 28.06 -13.17 -16.07
CA THR A 247 27.11 -14.17 -16.57
C THR A 247 25.70 -13.85 -16.11
N LEU A 248 24.69 -14.15 -16.95
CA LEU A 248 23.30 -14.00 -16.54
C LEU A 248 23.01 -14.81 -15.26
N GLY A 249 22.10 -14.30 -14.45
CA GLY A 249 21.77 -14.85 -13.13
C GLY A 249 22.76 -14.46 -12.03
N THR A 250 23.85 -13.75 -12.34
CA THR A 250 24.74 -13.18 -11.33
C THR A 250 23.95 -12.27 -10.37
N LYS A 251 24.21 -12.40 -9.08
CA LYS A 251 23.59 -11.57 -8.03
C LYS A 251 24.30 -10.23 -7.94
N VAL A 252 23.53 -9.14 -8.02
CA VAL A 252 24.02 -7.77 -7.87
C VAL A 252 23.50 -7.20 -6.55
N ASN A 253 24.43 -6.91 -5.65
CA ASN A 253 24.16 -6.27 -4.37
C ASN A 253 24.10 -4.75 -4.57
N PHE A 254 23.26 -4.06 -3.81
CA PHE A 254 23.24 -2.60 -3.82
C PHE A 254 22.88 -2.01 -2.46
N SER A 255 23.27 -0.76 -2.23
CA SER A 255 23.06 -0.05 -0.97
C SER A 255 22.22 1.20 -1.19
N LEU A 256 21.20 1.38 -0.34
CA LEU A 256 20.25 2.48 -0.36
C LEU A 256 20.67 3.57 0.63
N THR A 257 20.48 4.82 0.24
CA THR A 257 20.72 5.99 1.10
C THR A 257 19.66 7.06 0.88
N LEU A 258 19.46 7.89 1.91
CA LEU A 258 18.74 9.16 1.85
C LEU A 258 19.70 10.37 1.89
N ASP A 259 21.01 10.13 2.01
CA ASP A 259 22.03 11.19 2.07
C ASP A 259 22.50 11.59 0.66
N ASP A 260 22.21 12.83 0.28
CA ASP A 260 22.59 13.41 -1.01
C ASP A 260 24.10 13.40 -1.25
N LYS A 261 24.94 13.57 -0.21
CA LYS A 261 26.40 13.57 -0.36
C LYS A 261 26.91 12.20 -0.77
N LYS A 262 26.36 11.14 -0.16
CA LYS A 262 26.66 9.75 -0.53
C LYS A 262 26.17 9.44 -1.93
N LEU A 263 25.00 9.95 -2.31
CA LEU A 263 24.46 9.78 -3.65
C LEU A 263 25.36 10.41 -4.72
N ASP A 264 25.84 11.64 -4.50
CA ASP A 264 26.74 12.33 -5.43
C ASP A 264 28.11 11.64 -5.54
N ALA A 265 28.65 11.17 -4.41
CA ALA A 265 29.87 10.37 -4.41
C ALA A 265 29.67 9.06 -5.19
N GLY A 266 28.55 8.40 -4.99
CA GLY A 266 28.13 7.19 -5.70
C GLY A 266 28.04 7.40 -7.21
N ARG A 267 27.40 8.49 -7.65
CA ARG A 267 27.27 8.85 -9.08
C ARG A 267 28.64 9.04 -9.73
N LYS A 268 29.51 9.82 -9.10
CA LYS A 268 30.90 10.04 -9.59
C LYS A 268 31.67 8.73 -9.70
N GLN A 269 31.50 7.81 -8.73
CA GLN A 269 32.15 6.51 -8.78
C GLN A 269 31.58 5.65 -9.91
N SER A 270 30.26 5.57 -10.03
CA SER A 270 29.56 4.85 -11.08
C SER A 270 29.99 5.32 -12.48
N ASP A 271 30.13 6.63 -12.69
CA ASP A 271 30.57 7.18 -13.98
C ASP A 271 32.01 6.80 -14.31
N ARG A 272 32.90 6.76 -13.30
CA ARG A 272 34.28 6.28 -13.48
C ARG A 272 34.31 4.80 -13.84
N ASP A 273 33.52 3.99 -13.16
CA ASP A 273 33.44 2.55 -13.40
C ASP A 273 32.86 2.24 -14.79
N ALA A 274 31.82 2.97 -15.21
CA ALA A 274 31.23 2.84 -16.54
C ALA A 274 32.26 3.18 -17.64
N ARG A 275 33.00 4.29 -17.49
CA ARG A 275 34.06 4.67 -18.44
C ARG A 275 35.17 3.63 -18.51
N LYS A 276 35.58 3.09 -17.35
CA LYS A 276 36.58 2.03 -17.27
C LYS A 276 36.11 0.77 -18.00
N ALA A 277 34.87 0.33 -17.78
CA ALA A 277 34.31 -0.84 -18.43
C ALA A 277 34.22 -0.69 -19.96
N VAL A 278 33.87 0.51 -20.44
CA VAL A 278 33.85 0.81 -21.89
C VAL A 278 35.25 0.72 -22.48
N ARG A 279 36.27 1.26 -21.79
CA ARG A 279 37.66 1.18 -22.22
C ARG A 279 38.17 -0.26 -22.27
N GLU A 280 37.94 -1.04 -21.21
CA GLU A 280 38.31 -2.46 -21.16
C GLU A 280 37.64 -3.27 -22.28
N LEU A 281 36.38 -2.94 -22.62
CA LEU A 281 35.71 -3.57 -23.75
C LEU A 281 36.39 -3.22 -25.08
N ALA A 282 36.71 -1.95 -25.32
CA ALA A 282 37.40 -1.51 -26.53
C ALA A 282 38.78 -2.18 -26.67
N ASP A 283 39.55 -2.24 -25.59
CA ASP A 283 40.86 -2.88 -25.56
C ASP A 283 40.75 -4.40 -25.85
N SER A 284 39.71 -5.08 -25.31
CA SER A 284 39.48 -6.51 -25.57
C SER A 284 39.08 -6.82 -27.02
N LEU A 285 38.32 -5.92 -27.66
CA LEU A 285 37.91 -6.06 -29.06
C LEU A 285 39.10 -5.84 -29.99
N ALA A 286 39.94 -4.83 -29.73
CA ALA A 286 41.15 -4.58 -30.51
C ALA A 286 42.15 -5.75 -30.46
N ALA A 287 42.29 -6.40 -29.30
CA ALA A 287 43.16 -7.57 -29.15
C ALA A 287 42.65 -8.79 -29.96
N THR A 288 41.33 -8.98 -30.02
CA THR A 288 40.74 -10.06 -30.81
C THR A 288 40.82 -9.80 -32.32
N GLU A 289 40.73 -8.54 -32.75
CA GLU A 289 40.96 -8.16 -34.15
C GLU A 289 42.41 -8.43 -34.57
N SER A 290 43.40 -8.13 -33.73
CA SER A 290 44.82 -8.42 -34.03
C SER A 290 45.15 -9.92 -34.09
N GLU A 291 44.47 -10.77 -33.32
CA GLU A 291 44.69 -12.23 -33.33
C GLU A 291 44.04 -12.93 -34.55
N VAL A 292 43.11 -12.26 -35.24
CA VAL A 292 42.43 -12.81 -36.43
C VAL A 292 43.14 -12.38 -37.73
N GLU A 293 43.97 -11.33 -37.67
CA GLU A 293 44.79 -10.86 -38.81
C GLU A 293 46.18 -11.51 -38.91
N GLU A 294 46.66 -12.23 -37.89
CA GLU A 294 47.84 -13.11 -37.93
C GLU A 294 47.51 -14.55 -38.36
#